data_AF-A0ABD3JDM6-F1
#
_entry.id   AF-A0ABD3JDM6-F1
#
_cell.length_a   1.000
_cell.length_b   1.000
_cell.length_c   1.000
_cell.angle_alpha   90.00
_cell.angle_beta   90.00
_cell.angle_gamma   90.00
#
_symmetry.space_group_name_H-M   'P 1'
#
loop_
_entity.id
_entity.type
_entity.pdbx_description
1 polymer ?
#
loop_
_entity_poly.entity_id
_entity_poly.type
_entity_poly.pdbx_seq_one_letter_code
_entity_poly.pdbx_strand_id
1 'polypeptide(L)'
;MASSDKPEIVDRDVKEKEKKDDKDEDKGGFIEKVKDFIQDIGEKIEGAIGFGKPTADVAGIHIPSINLERAEIVVDILIKNPNPVPIPLIDINYLIESDGRKLISGLIPDAGTIHAHGEETVKIPVVLIYDDVKNTYDEIKPGSIIPYKVKVDLIVDVPILGRLTLPLEKTGEIPIPYKPDIDVEKIQFQKFSFEETVAVLHLKLENKNDFELGLKDLDYEIWLADLSIASADLADSTKIDKNGIAKILIPITFRPKDFGSALWDMIRGRGTGYTMKGNIHVETPFGAMKLPISKEGGTTRLKKEDDEDDDDNED
;
A
#
# COMPACT_ATOMS: atom_id res chain seq x y z
N MET A 1 53.10 51.15 -38.29
CA MET A 1 51.97 51.66 -39.09
C MET A 1 50.78 51.62 -38.13
N ALA A 2 50.41 52.73 -37.49
CA ALA A 2 49.59 53.86 -38.02
C ALA A 2 48.16 53.39 -38.36
N SER A 3 47.05 53.98 -37.89
CA SER A 3 46.76 55.18 -37.07
C SER A 3 45.44 54.92 -36.28
N SER A 4 45.25 55.31 -35.02
CA SER A 4 44.60 56.58 -34.53
C SER A 4 43.23 56.87 -35.18
N ASP A 5 42.15 57.27 -34.48
CA ASP A 5 42.04 58.18 -33.33
C ASP A 5 40.88 57.92 -32.34
N LYS A 6 41.02 58.48 -31.13
CA LYS A 6 39.98 58.95 -30.18
C LYS A 6 40.25 60.47 -29.99
N PRO A 7 39.24 61.35 -29.81
CA PRO A 7 38.55 61.50 -28.52
C PRO A 7 37.03 61.75 -28.72
N GLU A 8 36.19 62.33 -27.83
CA GLU A 8 36.36 62.98 -26.51
C GLU A 8 35.09 62.80 -25.64
N ILE A 9 34.89 63.64 -24.61
CA ILE A 9 33.69 63.76 -23.76
C ILE A 9 33.31 65.24 -23.69
N VAL A 10 32.01 65.59 -23.77
CA VAL A 10 31.52 66.93 -23.38
C VAL A 10 30.14 66.84 -22.72
N ASP A 11 30.07 67.22 -21.44
CA ASP A 11 28.81 67.49 -20.72
C ASP A 11 28.30 68.91 -20.99
N ARG A 12 26.98 69.10 -21.10
CA ARG A 12 26.25 70.22 -20.43
C ARG A 12 24.72 70.22 -20.60
N ASP A 13 24.06 70.26 -19.46
CA ASP A 13 22.74 70.81 -19.11
C ASP A 13 21.81 71.42 -20.18
N VAL A 14 20.56 70.93 -20.22
CA VAL A 14 19.37 71.80 -20.36
C VAL A 14 18.20 71.32 -19.46
N LYS A 15 18.13 71.91 -18.27
CA LYS A 15 16.93 72.32 -17.49
C LYS A 15 15.71 71.37 -17.36
N GLU A 16 15.43 71.05 -16.09
CA GLU A 16 14.08 70.74 -15.60
C GLU A 16 13.07 71.86 -15.91
N LYS A 17 11.83 71.46 -16.23
CA LYS A 17 10.59 72.20 -15.92
C LYS A 17 9.48 71.21 -15.62
N GLU A 18 8.97 71.25 -14.39
CA GLU A 18 7.79 70.48 -13.97
C GLU A 18 6.46 71.02 -14.53
N LYS A 19 5.46 70.12 -14.54
CA LYS A 19 3.99 70.34 -14.62
C LYS A 19 3.46 70.82 -15.99
N LYS A 20 2.50 70.10 -16.58
CA LYS A 20 1.28 69.59 -15.95
C LYS A 20 0.86 68.20 -16.43
N ASP A 21 0.00 67.57 -15.64
CA ASP A 21 -0.84 66.44 -16.04
C ASP A 21 -1.72 66.81 -17.24
N ASP A 22 -1.77 65.93 -18.22
CA ASP A 22 -2.98 65.63 -18.98
C ASP A 22 -3.05 64.12 -19.18
N LYS A 23 -4.26 63.57 -19.01
CA LYS A 23 -4.53 62.15 -19.24
C LYS A 23 -4.61 61.91 -20.74
N ASP A 24 -3.92 60.89 -21.24
CA ASP A 24 -4.39 60.15 -22.40
C ASP A 24 -4.33 58.65 -22.08
N GLU A 25 -5.48 58.01 -22.26
CA GLU A 25 -5.69 56.58 -22.10
C GLU A 25 -5.22 55.81 -23.36
N ASP A 26 -5.55 54.52 -23.42
CA ASP A 26 -5.46 53.67 -24.63
C ASP A 26 -4.06 53.20 -25.07
N LYS A 27 -3.44 52.36 -24.23
CA LYS A 27 -2.52 51.29 -24.68
C LYS A 27 -2.92 49.89 -24.21
N GLY A 28 -4.24 49.61 -24.15
CA GLY A 28 -4.79 48.25 -24.25
C GLY A 28 -4.68 47.71 -25.68
N GLY A 29 -3.48 47.79 -26.25
CA GLY A 29 -3.23 47.84 -27.68
C GLY A 29 -2.97 46.46 -28.29
N PHE A 30 -3.96 45.94 -29.02
CA PHE A 30 -3.93 44.71 -29.82
C PHE A 30 -3.63 43.40 -29.09
N ILE A 31 -2.56 43.24 -28.31
CA ILE A 31 -2.18 41.95 -27.71
C ILE A 31 -3.20 41.49 -26.65
N GLU A 32 -3.65 42.41 -25.82
CA GLU A 32 -4.70 42.17 -24.82
C GLU A 32 -6.02 41.83 -25.52
N LYS A 33 -6.45 42.66 -26.48
CA LYS A 33 -7.61 42.39 -27.34
C LYS A 33 -7.50 41.07 -28.12
N VAL A 34 -6.31 40.60 -28.50
CA VAL A 34 -6.11 39.30 -29.16
C VAL A 34 -6.16 38.13 -28.16
N LYS A 35 -5.66 38.31 -26.93
CA LYS A 35 -5.88 37.32 -25.85
C LYS A 35 -7.35 37.21 -25.51
N ASP A 36 -8.02 38.34 -25.29
CA ASP A 36 -9.44 38.42 -25.02
C ASP A 36 -10.24 37.82 -26.18
N PHE A 37 -9.86 38.08 -27.43
CA PHE A 37 -10.54 37.50 -28.60
C PHE A 37 -10.26 36.00 -28.78
N ILE A 38 -9.07 35.49 -28.45
CA ILE A 38 -8.79 34.04 -28.43
C ILE A 38 -9.55 33.36 -27.30
N GLN A 39 -9.67 33.99 -26.13
CA GLN A 39 -10.41 33.46 -24.99
C GLN A 39 -11.93 33.52 -25.22
N ASP A 40 -12.45 34.64 -25.70
CA ASP A 40 -13.86 34.84 -26.07
C ASP A 40 -14.26 33.96 -27.28
N ILE A 41 -13.35 33.69 -28.23
CA ILE A 41 -13.58 32.65 -29.26
C ILE A 41 -13.46 31.25 -28.67
N GLY A 42 -12.56 30.98 -27.73
CA GLY A 42 -12.48 29.70 -27.02
C GLY A 42 -13.80 29.38 -26.32
N GLU A 43 -14.25 30.27 -25.45
CA GLU A 43 -15.52 30.18 -24.72
C GLU A 43 -16.74 30.17 -25.67
N LYS A 44 -16.73 30.92 -26.78
CA LYS A 44 -17.80 30.87 -27.78
C LYS A 44 -17.77 29.62 -28.66
N ILE A 45 -16.61 29.02 -28.93
CA ILE A 45 -16.53 27.73 -29.65
C ILE A 45 -16.98 26.62 -28.72
N GLU A 46 -16.55 26.60 -27.44
CA GLU A 46 -17.06 25.69 -26.41
C GLU A 46 -18.59 25.81 -26.23
N GLY A 47 -19.16 27.01 -26.40
CA GLY A 47 -20.60 27.25 -26.32
C GLY A 47 -21.40 27.04 -27.62
N ALA A 48 -20.77 27.10 -28.81
CA ALA A 48 -21.46 27.06 -30.11
C ALA A 48 -21.21 25.79 -30.93
N ILE A 49 -20.18 25.02 -30.59
CA ILE A 49 -19.85 23.72 -31.18
C ILE A 49 -19.54 22.79 -30.01
N GLY A 50 -19.99 21.53 -30.06
CA GLY A 50 -19.87 20.59 -28.93
C GLY A 50 -18.45 20.09 -28.62
N PHE A 51 -17.43 20.95 -28.71
CA PHE A 51 -16.03 20.67 -28.34
C PHE A 51 -15.73 21.36 -27.02
N GLY A 52 -15.49 20.58 -25.97
CA GLY A 52 -15.00 21.05 -24.68
C GLY A 52 -13.79 20.23 -24.20
N LYS A 53 -13.23 20.66 -23.06
CA LYS A 53 -12.15 19.94 -22.39
C LYS A 53 -12.66 18.59 -21.85
N PRO A 54 -11.99 17.45 -22.12
CA PRO A 54 -12.32 16.18 -21.47
C PRO A 54 -12.08 16.26 -19.96
N THR A 55 -12.92 15.55 -19.19
CA THR A 55 -12.79 15.46 -17.73
C THR A 55 -12.35 14.06 -17.34
N ALA A 56 -11.56 13.93 -16.28
CA ALA A 56 -11.24 12.64 -15.69
C ALA A 56 -11.35 12.69 -14.17
N ASP A 57 -11.62 11.55 -13.55
CA ASP A 57 -11.63 11.37 -12.09
C ASP A 57 -11.16 9.96 -11.71
N VAL A 58 -10.62 9.82 -10.50
CA VAL A 58 -10.23 8.52 -9.91
C VAL A 58 -11.49 7.87 -9.34
N ALA A 59 -12.12 7.04 -10.16
CA ALA A 59 -13.36 6.33 -9.87
C ALA A 59 -13.21 5.29 -8.76
N GLY A 60 -12.03 4.65 -8.66
CA GLY A 60 -11.76 3.65 -7.64
C GLY A 60 -10.28 3.33 -7.50
N ILE A 61 -9.92 2.77 -6.35
CA ILE A 61 -8.63 2.12 -6.12
C ILE A 61 -8.94 0.75 -5.53
N HIS A 62 -8.40 -0.30 -6.16
CA HIS A 62 -8.61 -1.69 -5.79
C HIS A 62 -7.28 -2.33 -5.45
N ILE A 63 -7.29 -3.30 -4.53
CA ILE A 63 -6.12 -4.12 -4.18
C ILE A 63 -6.47 -5.57 -4.52
N PRO A 64 -6.21 -6.06 -5.76
CA PRO A 64 -6.59 -7.42 -6.13
C PRO A 64 -5.83 -8.52 -5.37
N SER A 65 -4.63 -8.22 -4.88
CA SER A 65 -3.76 -9.18 -4.19
C SER A 65 -2.83 -8.43 -3.23
N ILE A 66 -2.66 -8.98 -2.03
CA ILE A 66 -1.76 -8.44 -1.00
C ILE A 66 -1.23 -9.56 -0.12
N ASN A 67 0.08 -9.53 0.15
CA ASN A 67 0.80 -10.53 0.95
C ASN A 67 1.95 -9.87 1.74
N LEU A 68 2.99 -10.62 2.14
CA LEU A 68 4.17 -10.10 2.85
C LEU A 68 5.28 -9.52 1.94
N GLU A 69 5.23 -9.79 0.63
CA GLU A 69 6.24 -9.39 -0.35
C GLU A 69 5.81 -8.12 -1.11
N ARG A 70 4.53 -8.06 -1.50
CA ARG A 70 3.97 -6.99 -2.33
C ARG A 70 2.47 -6.73 -2.11
N ALA A 71 2.03 -5.57 -2.55
CA ALA A 71 0.64 -5.28 -2.89
C ALA A 71 0.52 -5.05 -4.41
N GLU A 72 -0.49 -5.66 -5.01
CA GLU A 72 -0.95 -5.36 -6.37
C GLU A 72 -2.13 -4.40 -6.24
N ILE A 73 -2.07 -3.26 -6.92
CA ILE A 73 -3.02 -2.15 -6.84
C ILE A 73 -3.50 -1.83 -8.25
N VAL A 74 -4.79 -1.55 -8.42
CA VAL A 74 -5.36 -1.06 -9.68
C VAL A 74 -6.09 0.24 -9.42
N VAL A 75 -5.65 1.31 -10.07
CA VAL A 75 -6.31 2.62 -10.05
C VAL A 75 -7.22 2.70 -11.27
N ASP A 76 -8.52 2.85 -11.03
CA ASP A 76 -9.55 3.00 -12.05
C ASP A 76 -9.81 4.49 -12.28
N ILE A 77 -9.58 4.95 -13.51
CA ILE A 77 -9.73 6.34 -13.91
C ILE A 77 -10.84 6.44 -14.95
N LEU A 78 -11.93 7.12 -14.60
CA LEU A 78 -13.04 7.39 -15.50
C LEU A 78 -12.74 8.67 -16.27
N ILE A 79 -12.59 8.57 -17.59
CA ILE A 79 -12.38 9.67 -18.51
C ILE A 79 -13.66 9.87 -19.32
N LYS A 80 -14.13 11.12 -19.42
CA LYS A 80 -15.32 11.49 -20.19
C LYS A 80 -14.93 12.42 -21.32
N ASN A 81 -15.33 12.06 -22.54
CA ASN A 81 -15.12 12.85 -23.73
C ASN A 81 -16.44 13.56 -24.12
N PRO A 82 -16.58 14.88 -23.90
CA PRO A 82 -17.77 15.61 -24.32
C PRO A 82 -17.88 15.78 -25.85
N ASN A 83 -16.83 15.45 -26.62
CA ASN A 83 -16.68 15.86 -28.01
C ASN A 83 -17.28 14.86 -29.00
N PRO A 84 -17.79 15.31 -30.16
CA PRO A 84 -18.35 14.46 -31.22
C PRO A 84 -17.28 13.65 -31.99
N VAL A 85 -16.02 13.68 -31.56
CA VAL A 85 -14.89 13.00 -32.18
C VAL A 85 -14.06 12.28 -31.10
N PRO A 86 -13.39 11.16 -31.44
CA PRO A 86 -12.52 10.48 -30.49
C PRO A 86 -11.30 11.33 -30.09
N ILE A 87 -10.79 11.11 -28.88
CA ILE A 87 -9.59 11.77 -28.32
C ILE A 87 -8.51 10.71 -28.07
N PRO A 88 -7.37 10.73 -28.77
CA PRO A 88 -6.22 9.90 -28.43
C PRO A 88 -5.70 10.18 -27.01
N LEU A 89 -5.48 9.13 -26.23
CA LEU A 89 -4.82 9.17 -24.92
C LEU A 89 -3.35 8.76 -25.13
N ILE A 90 -2.50 9.77 -25.31
CA ILE A 90 -1.12 9.61 -25.76
C ILE A 90 -0.27 8.91 -24.70
N ASP A 91 -0.26 9.45 -23.48
CA ASP A 91 0.62 9.01 -22.41
C ASP A 91 -0.12 9.11 -21.06
N ILE A 92 0.19 8.20 -20.15
CA ILE A 92 -0.21 8.29 -18.74
C ILE A 92 1.05 8.25 -17.90
N ASN A 93 1.41 9.39 -17.30
CA ASN A 93 2.44 9.41 -16.26
C ASN A 93 1.78 9.20 -14.91
N TYR A 94 2.34 8.36 -14.06
CA TYR A 94 1.86 8.18 -12.70
C TYR A 94 3.00 8.18 -11.68
N LEU A 95 2.70 8.69 -10.50
CA LEU A 95 3.59 8.77 -9.35
C LEU A 95 2.79 8.39 -8.10
N ILE A 96 3.32 7.47 -7.30
CA ILE A 96 2.80 7.18 -5.96
C ILE A 96 3.86 7.62 -4.97
N GLU A 97 3.45 8.50 -4.07
CA GLU A 97 4.27 9.04 -2.99
C GLU A 97 3.63 8.81 -1.62
N SER A 98 4.45 8.75 -0.57
CA SER A 98 4.03 8.68 0.84
C SER A 98 4.82 9.73 1.59
N ASP A 99 4.16 10.70 2.24
CA ASP A 99 4.81 11.84 2.90
C ASP A 99 5.85 12.58 2.02
N GLY A 100 5.54 12.74 0.74
CA GLY A 100 6.43 13.35 -0.27
C GLY A 100 7.58 12.46 -0.76
N ARG A 101 7.71 11.25 -0.21
CA ARG A 101 8.68 10.22 -0.64
C ARG A 101 8.13 9.47 -1.83
N LYS A 102 8.85 9.46 -2.95
CA LYS A 102 8.49 8.66 -4.13
C LYS A 102 8.62 7.17 -3.81
N LEU A 103 7.52 6.43 -3.93
CA LEU A 103 7.47 4.97 -3.81
C LEU A 103 7.57 4.31 -5.20
N ILE A 104 6.72 4.73 -6.13
CA ILE A 104 6.62 4.16 -7.49
C ILE A 104 6.41 5.30 -8.50
N SER A 105 6.93 5.15 -9.72
CA SER A 105 6.43 5.93 -10.86
C SER A 105 6.52 5.11 -12.15
N GLY A 106 5.66 5.41 -13.11
CA GLY A 106 5.77 4.86 -14.46
C GLY A 106 5.14 5.75 -15.52
N LEU A 107 5.34 5.34 -16.76
CA LEU A 107 4.75 5.91 -17.97
C LEU A 107 4.08 4.75 -18.72
N ILE A 108 2.81 4.92 -19.08
CA ILE A 108 2.11 4.06 -20.03
C ILE A 108 1.98 4.86 -21.34
N PRO A 109 2.78 4.55 -22.37
CA PRO A 109 2.65 5.18 -23.69
C PRO A 109 1.55 4.51 -24.52
N ASP A 110 0.97 5.26 -25.44
CA ASP A 110 -0.13 4.87 -26.34
C ASP A 110 -1.28 4.17 -25.60
N ALA A 111 -1.82 4.85 -24.59
CA ALA A 111 -2.83 4.29 -23.69
C ALA A 111 -4.26 4.27 -24.28
N GLY A 112 -4.40 4.44 -25.60
CA GLY A 112 -5.63 4.17 -26.36
C GLY A 112 -6.32 5.43 -26.90
N THR A 113 -7.64 5.38 -27.05
CA THR A 113 -8.43 6.46 -27.65
C THR A 113 -9.83 6.46 -27.04
N ILE A 114 -10.20 7.59 -26.44
CA ILE A 114 -11.48 7.79 -25.78
C ILE A 114 -12.54 8.07 -26.86
N HIS A 115 -13.57 7.24 -26.95
CA HIS A 115 -14.62 7.35 -27.97
C HIS A 115 -15.39 8.69 -27.93
N ALA A 116 -15.94 9.11 -29.07
CA ALA A 116 -16.77 10.31 -29.21
C ALA A 116 -18.03 10.24 -28.33
N HIS A 117 -18.33 11.32 -27.60
CA HIS A 117 -19.40 11.37 -26.58
C HIS A 117 -19.38 10.19 -25.59
N GLY A 118 -18.20 9.61 -25.37
CA GLY A 118 -18.01 8.38 -24.60
C GLY A 118 -17.49 8.61 -23.19
N GLU A 119 -17.64 7.58 -22.36
CA GLU A 119 -16.95 7.45 -21.08
C GLU A 119 -16.13 6.16 -21.10
N GLU A 120 -14.88 6.23 -20.66
CA GLU A 120 -13.97 5.08 -20.60
C GLU A 120 -13.28 4.98 -19.25
N THR A 121 -13.14 3.76 -18.73
CA THR A 121 -12.40 3.49 -17.51
C THR A 121 -11.05 2.89 -17.86
N VAL A 122 -9.99 3.70 -17.72
CA VAL A 122 -8.61 3.25 -17.87
C VAL A 122 -8.13 2.67 -16.54
N LYS A 123 -7.45 1.52 -16.59
CA LYS A 123 -6.91 0.81 -15.44
C LYS A 123 -5.39 0.95 -15.39
N ILE A 124 -4.86 1.55 -14.34
CA ILE A 124 -3.41 1.63 -14.09
C ILE A 124 -3.04 0.53 -13.09
N PRO A 125 -2.41 -0.58 -13.53
CA PRO A 125 -1.86 -1.58 -12.63
C PRO A 125 -0.55 -1.07 -12.02
N VAL A 126 -0.40 -1.27 -10.71
CA VAL A 126 0.75 -0.86 -9.91
C VAL A 126 1.13 -2.03 -9.01
N VAL A 127 2.43 -2.28 -8.86
CA VAL A 127 2.96 -3.29 -7.92
C VAL A 127 3.88 -2.59 -6.92
N LEU A 128 3.50 -2.58 -5.65
CA LEU A 128 4.33 -2.09 -4.55
C LEU A 128 5.08 -3.27 -3.94
N ILE A 129 6.39 -3.33 -4.15
CA ILE A 129 7.28 -4.31 -3.52
C ILE A 129 7.74 -3.73 -2.18
N TYR A 130 7.42 -4.39 -1.07
CA TYR A 130 7.68 -3.79 0.25
C TYR A 130 9.17 -3.71 0.59
N ASP A 131 9.99 -4.64 0.10
CA ASP A 131 11.43 -4.62 0.35
C ASP A 131 12.08 -3.37 -0.26
N ASP A 132 11.67 -2.95 -1.46
CA ASP A 132 12.14 -1.69 -2.06
C ASP A 132 11.77 -0.48 -1.20
N VAL A 133 10.56 -0.46 -0.63
CA VAL A 133 10.09 0.60 0.28
C VAL A 133 10.91 0.63 1.58
N LYS A 134 11.01 -0.52 2.26
CA LYS A 134 11.70 -0.65 3.56
C LYS A 134 13.20 -0.37 3.45
N ASN A 135 13.85 -0.83 2.37
CA ASN A 135 15.27 -0.59 2.11
C ASN A 135 15.58 0.87 1.73
N THR A 136 14.58 1.63 1.27
CA THR A 136 14.74 3.05 0.92
C THR A 136 14.38 3.98 2.09
N TYR A 137 13.51 3.54 3.00
CA TYR A 137 12.93 4.39 4.06
C TYR A 137 12.83 3.67 5.41
N ASP A 138 13.86 3.77 6.25
CA ASP A 138 13.98 3.10 7.58
C ASP A 138 12.82 3.36 8.56
N GLU A 139 12.11 4.47 8.39
CA GLU A 139 10.94 4.83 9.21
C GLU A 139 9.73 3.93 8.93
N ILE A 140 9.66 3.34 7.73
CA ILE A 140 8.53 2.54 7.25
C ILE A 140 8.70 1.10 7.73
N LYS A 141 7.96 0.75 8.79
CA LYS A 141 8.09 -0.55 9.47
C LYS A 141 7.04 -1.57 9.00
N PRO A 142 7.39 -2.86 8.91
CA PRO A 142 6.40 -3.93 8.84
C PRO A 142 5.38 -3.82 9.97
N GLY A 143 4.11 -4.06 9.66
CA GLY A 143 2.96 -3.92 10.55
C GLY A 143 2.24 -2.59 10.42
N SER A 144 2.92 -1.54 9.93
CA SER A 144 2.34 -0.20 9.83
C SER A 144 1.35 -0.03 8.67
N ILE A 145 0.52 1.00 8.78
CA ILE A 145 -0.28 1.54 7.67
C ILE A 145 0.36 2.87 7.29
N ILE A 146 0.70 3.06 6.01
CA ILE A 146 1.27 4.32 5.51
C ILE A 146 0.24 5.09 4.67
N PRO A 147 0.18 6.42 4.79
CA PRO A 147 -0.59 7.25 3.87
C PRO A 147 0.09 7.26 2.51
N TYR A 148 -0.69 7.26 1.43
CA TYR A 148 -0.18 7.46 0.09
C TYR A 148 -0.96 8.56 -0.64
N LYS A 149 -0.32 9.13 -1.66
CA LYS A 149 -0.93 9.95 -2.70
C LYS A 149 -0.56 9.37 -4.06
N VAL A 150 -1.57 8.98 -4.82
CA VAL A 150 -1.50 8.71 -6.25
C VAL A 150 -1.62 10.05 -6.98
N LYS A 151 -0.68 10.35 -7.87
CA LYS A 151 -0.77 11.41 -8.88
C LYS A 151 -0.76 10.77 -10.25
N VAL A 152 -1.62 11.24 -11.16
CA VAL A 152 -1.69 10.77 -12.54
C VAL A 152 -1.85 11.96 -13.48
N ASP A 153 -0.96 12.08 -14.45
CA ASP A 153 -1.05 13.04 -15.54
C ASP A 153 -1.48 12.31 -16.81
N LEU A 154 -2.74 12.44 -17.19
CA LEU A 154 -3.25 11.95 -18.47
C LEU A 154 -2.90 12.97 -19.57
N ILE A 155 -2.16 12.55 -20.59
CA ILE A 155 -1.81 13.38 -21.75
C ILE A 155 -2.71 12.98 -22.92
N VAL A 156 -3.63 13.86 -23.30
CA VAL A 156 -4.61 13.65 -24.37
C VAL A 156 -4.35 14.62 -25.53
N ASP A 157 -4.63 14.20 -26.77
CA ASP A 157 -4.64 15.10 -27.93
C ASP A 157 -6.09 15.43 -28.31
N VAL A 158 -6.56 16.62 -27.95
CA VAL A 158 -7.95 17.01 -28.17
C VAL A 158 -8.03 17.79 -29.49
N PRO A 159 -8.82 17.35 -30.49
CA PRO A 159 -8.96 18.10 -31.73
C PRO A 159 -9.36 19.56 -31.48
N ILE A 160 -8.76 20.48 -32.24
CA ILE A 160 -8.84 21.95 -32.09
C ILE A 160 -8.07 22.50 -30.87
N LEU A 161 -8.18 21.89 -29.69
CA LEU A 161 -7.51 22.36 -28.46
C LEU A 161 -6.04 21.90 -28.33
N GLY A 162 -5.63 20.87 -29.08
CA GLY A 162 -4.30 20.27 -29.06
C GLY A 162 -4.03 19.41 -27.83
N ARG A 163 -2.73 19.22 -27.53
CA ARG A 163 -2.28 18.39 -26.40
C ARG A 163 -2.60 19.05 -25.06
N LEU A 164 -3.40 18.37 -24.25
CA LEU A 164 -3.74 18.77 -22.88
C LEU A 164 -3.22 17.74 -21.87
N THR A 165 -2.84 18.22 -20.69
CA THR A 165 -2.59 17.37 -19.52
C THR A 165 -3.75 17.51 -18.54
N LEU A 166 -4.29 16.38 -18.09
CA LEU A 166 -5.30 16.30 -17.04
C LEU A 166 -4.64 15.72 -15.77
N PRO A 167 -4.18 16.56 -14.83
CA PRO A 167 -3.62 16.09 -13.57
C PRO A 167 -4.74 15.62 -12.64
N LEU A 168 -4.54 14.46 -12.02
CA LEU A 168 -5.43 13.84 -11.05
C LEU A 168 -4.62 13.51 -9.80
N GLU A 169 -5.18 13.78 -8.62
CA GLU A 169 -4.61 13.36 -7.34
C GLU A 169 -5.65 12.60 -6.50
N LYS A 170 -5.23 11.51 -5.85
CA LYS A 170 -6.03 10.78 -4.87
C LYS A 170 -5.16 10.33 -3.70
N THR A 171 -5.61 10.61 -2.49
CA THR A 171 -4.98 10.10 -1.26
C THR A 171 -5.68 8.86 -0.74
N GLY A 172 -4.93 7.98 -0.08
CA GLY A 172 -5.46 6.80 0.61
C GLY A 172 -4.44 6.26 1.60
N GLU A 173 -4.69 5.05 2.09
CA GLU A 173 -3.83 4.34 3.04
C GLU A 173 -3.53 2.94 2.53
N ILE A 174 -2.31 2.45 2.76
CA ILE A 174 -1.89 1.10 2.37
C ILE A 174 -1.10 0.44 3.51
N PRO A 175 -1.44 -0.80 3.91
CA PRO A 175 -0.70 -1.52 4.93
C PRO A 175 0.61 -2.06 4.36
N ILE A 176 1.56 -2.32 5.26
CA ILE A 176 2.75 -3.11 4.99
C ILE A 176 2.69 -4.32 5.92
N PRO A 177 2.06 -5.44 5.48
CA PRO A 177 1.72 -6.53 6.38
C PRO A 177 2.95 -7.16 7.04
N TYR A 178 2.80 -7.52 8.30
CA TYR A 178 3.75 -8.32 9.08
C TYR A 178 3.11 -9.63 9.51
N LYS A 179 3.88 -10.72 9.48
CA LYS A 179 3.44 -12.03 9.97
C LYS A 179 3.08 -11.94 11.46
N PRO A 180 1.96 -12.49 11.94
CA PRO A 180 1.75 -12.62 13.37
C PRO A 180 2.84 -13.49 14.02
N ASP A 181 3.17 -13.16 15.27
CA ASP A 181 4.08 -13.96 16.07
C ASP A 181 3.29 -15.00 16.86
N ILE A 182 3.77 -16.24 16.87
CA ILE A 182 3.08 -17.36 17.50
C ILE A 182 3.94 -17.96 18.63
N ASP A 183 3.27 -18.39 19.71
CA ASP A 183 3.89 -19.05 20.86
C ASP A 183 2.96 -20.11 21.46
N VAL A 184 3.53 -21.08 22.17
CA VAL A 184 2.82 -22.10 22.95
C VAL A 184 2.95 -21.74 24.43
N GLU A 185 1.93 -21.10 25.00
CA GLU A 185 1.95 -20.70 26.42
C GLU A 185 1.95 -21.91 27.35
N LYS A 186 1.09 -22.91 27.06
CA LYS A 186 0.89 -24.10 27.87
C LYS A 186 0.57 -25.32 26.99
N ILE A 187 1.06 -26.49 27.40
CA ILE A 187 0.58 -27.78 26.90
C ILE A 187 -0.19 -28.46 28.04
N GLN A 188 -1.46 -28.80 27.82
CA GLN A 188 -2.29 -29.53 28.77
C GLN A 188 -2.50 -30.96 28.25
N PHE A 189 -2.04 -31.97 29.00
CA PHE A 189 -2.17 -33.37 28.61
C PHE A 189 -3.47 -33.97 29.16
N GLN A 190 -4.40 -34.31 28.28
CA GLN A 190 -5.63 -35.04 28.64
C GLN A 190 -5.36 -36.54 28.79
N LYS A 191 -4.40 -37.07 28.01
CA LYS A 191 -3.93 -38.46 28.09
C LYS A 191 -2.43 -38.47 27.85
N PHE A 192 -1.68 -39.13 28.73
CA PHE A 192 -0.22 -39.21 28.60
C PHE A 192 0.25 -40.65 28.73
N SER A 193 0.50 -41.30 27.59
CA SER A 193 0.99 -42.68 27.54
C SER A 193 1.85 -42.94 26.31
N PHE A 194 2.71 -43.96 26.38
CA PHE A 194 3.59 -44.37 25.29
C PHE A 194 2.82 -44.87 24.05
N GLU A 195 1.65 -45.47 24.27
CA GLU A 195 0.77 -45.99 23.22
C GLU A 195 0.03 -44.86 22.48
N GLU A 196 -0.42 -43.85 23.23
CA GLU A 196 -1.20 -42.71 22.74
C GLU A 196 -1.12 -41.55 23.76
N THR A 197 -0.84 -40.36 23.26
CA THR A 197 -0.82 -39.10 24.00
C THR A 197 -1.76 -38.11 23.33
N VAL A 198 -2.64 -37.50 24.12
CA VAL A 198 -3.62 -36.48 23.70
C VAL A 198 -3.35 -35.23 24.53
N ALA A 199 -3.15 -34.10 23.87
CA ALA A 199 -2.89 -32.82 24.52
C ALA A 199 -3.63 -31.67 23.83
N VAL A 200 -3.88 -30.59 24.57
CA VAL A 200 -4.35 -29.31 24.04
C VAL A 200 -3.22 -28.30 24.18
N LEU A 201 -2.82 -27.70 23.06
CA LEU A 201 -1.88 -26.60 23.01
C LEU A 201 -2.65 -25.29 23.19
N HIS A 202 -2.28 -24.52 24.20
CA HIS A 202 -2.75 -23.15 24.39
C HIS A 202 -1.80 -22.23 23.63
N LEU A 203 -2.19 -21.89 22.41
CA LEU A 203 -1.42 -21.02 21.55
C LEU A 203 -1.75 -19.56 21.80
N LYS A 204 -0.71 -18.74 21.86
CA LYS A 204 -0.79 -17.28 21.79
C LYS A 204 -0.44 -16.85 20.36
N LEU A 205 -1.33 -16.09 19.74
CA LEU A 205 -1.11 -15.46 18.43
C LEU A 205 -1.14 -13.94 18.61
N GLU A 206 -0.01 -13.28 18.37
CA GLU A 206 0.20 -11.85 18.58
C GLU A 206 0.21 -11.11 17.24
N ASN A 207 -0.78 -10.25 17.03
CA ASN A 207 -0.89 -9.40 15.86
C ASN A 207 -0.12 -8.09 16.10
N LYS A 208 1.01 -7.90 15.41
CA LYS A 208 1.80 -6.65 15.45
C LYS A 208 1.50 -5.70 14.29
N ASN A 209 0.35 -5.87 13.64
CA ASN A 209 -0.14 -4.95 12.63
C ASN A 209 -1.02 -3.86 13.27
N ASP A 210 -0.98 -2.66 12.70
CA ASP A 210 -1.84 -1.52 13.07
C ASP A 210 -3.29 -1.67 12.54
N PHE A 211 -3.59 -2.80 11.89
CA PHE A 211 -4.91 -3.24 11.48
C PHE A 211 -5.29 -4.58 12.12
N GLU A 212 -6.60 -4.82 12.22
CA GLU A 212 -7.15 -6.08 12.72
C GLU A 212 -7.02 -7.24 11.72
N LEU A 213 -6.90 -8.45 12.26
CA LEU A 213 -6.87 -9.71 11.49
C LEU A 213 -8.07 -10.57 11.91
N GLY A 214 -9.00 -10.83 11.00
CA GLY A 214 -10.07 -11.80 11.20
C GLY A 214 -9.61 -13.19 10.77
N LEU A 215 -9.14 -14.02 11.70
CA LEU A 215 -8.78 -15.42 11.42
C LEU A 215 -10.01 -16.18 10.88
N LYS A 216 -9.77 -17.07 9.92
CA LYS A 216 -10.74 -18.03 9.40
C LYS A 216 -10.25 -19.46 9.55
N ASP A 217 -9.02 -19.68 9.07
CA ASP A 217 -8.40 -20.99 9.01
C ASP A 217 -6.93 -20.87 9.41
N LEU A 218 -6.44 -21.88 10.11
CA LEU A 218 -5.05 -22.05 10.52
C LEU A 218 -4.58 -23.42 10.05
N ASP A 219 -3.72 -23.46 9.03
CA ASP A 219 -2.95 -24.66 8.72
C ASP A 219 -1.69 -24.67 9.61
N TYR A 220 -1.40 -25.82 10.23
CA TYR A 220 -0.24 -25.94 11.12
C TYR A 220 0.44 -27.31 11.03
N GLU A 221 1.73 -27.29 11.34
CA GLU A 221 2.54 -28.46 11.65
C GLU A 221 3.43 -28.16 12.87
N ILE A 222 3.58 -29.15 13.76
CA ILE A 222 4.29 -29.05 15.03
C ILE A 222 5.33 -30.17 15.12
N TRP A 223 6.56 -29.77 15.45
CA TRP A 223 7.69 -30.67 15.65
C TRP A 223 8.18 -30.62 17.09
N LEU A 224 8.56 -31.78 17.62
CA LEU A 224 9.38 -31.90 18.84
C LEU A 224 10.77 -32.40 18.42
N ALA A 225 11.79 -31.56 18.65
CA ALA A 225 13.05 -31.64 17.89
C ALA A 225 12.77 -31.71 16.37
N ASP A 226 13.27 -32.74 15.68
CA ASP A 226 13.13 -32.91 14.22
C ASP A 226 11.92 -33.79 13.83
N LEU A 227 11.09 -34.20 14.79
CA LEU A 227 10.00 -35.16 14.57
C LEU A 227 8.65 -34.42 14.50
N SER A 228 7.99 -34.47 13.34
CA SER A 228 6.62 -33.96 13.17
C SER A 228 5.65 -34.85 13.94
N ILE A 229 4.99 -34.28 14.94
CA ILE A 229 4.07 -35.00 15.84
C ILE A 229 2.59 -34.74 15.52
N ALA A 230 2.28 -33.62 14.86
CA ALA A 230 0.92 -33.26 14.49
C ALA A 230 0.92 -32.24 13.34
N SER A 231 0.02 -32.43 12.38
CA SER A 231 -0.40 -31.41 11.43
C SER A 231 -1.90 -31.50 11.18
N ALA A 232 -2.55 -30.35 11.01
CA ALA A 232 -3.96 -30.27 10.62
C ALA A 232 -4.32 -28.86 10.12
N ASP A 233 -5.50 -28.77 9.50
CA ASP A 233 -6.21 -27.53 9.26
C ASP A 233 -7.24 -27.31 10.39
N LEU A 234 -7.19 -26.16 11.05
CA LEU A 234 -8.16 -25.74 12.07
C LEU A 234 -8.96 -24.55 11.54
N ALA A 235 -10.25 -24.78 11.25
CA ALA A 235 -11.20 -23.70 11.01
C ALA A 235 -11.58 -23.06 12.36
N ASP A 236 -11.12 -21.84 12.60
CA ASP A 236 -11.39 -21.03 13.79
C ASP A 236 -11.61 -19.58 13.37
N SER A 237 -12.82 -19.07 13.63
CA SER A 237 -13.14 -17.67 13.33
C SER A 237 -12.97 -16.79 14.56
N THR A 238 -11.74 -16.35 14.76
CA THR A 238 -11.34 -15.47 15.86
C THR A 238 -10.82 -14.13 15.34
N LYS A 239 -11.38 -13.02 15.84
CA LYS A 239 -10.85 -11.68 15.55
C LYS A 239 -9.64 -11.39 16.44
N ILE A 240 -8.56 -10.91 15.84
CA ILE A 240 -7.36 -10.42 16.52
C ILE A 240 -7.28 -8.91 16.27
N ASP A 241 -7.46 -8.11 17.32
CA ASP A 241 -7.37 -6.65 17.23
C ASP A 241 -5.96 -6.20 16.81
N LYS A 242 -5.87 -4.95 16.32
CA LYS A 242 -4.58 -4.31 16.01
C LYS A 242 -3.68 -4.26 17.26
N ASN A 243 -2.40 -4.58 17.11
CA ASN A 243 -1.46 -4.71 18.23
C ASN A 243 -1.98 -5.62 19.38
N GLY A 244 -2.87 -6.57 19.05
CA GLY A 244 -3.61 -7.41 19.98
C GLY A 244 -3.12 -8.86 20.05
N ILE A 245 -3.71 -9.63 20.97
CA ILE A 245 -3.38 -11.04 21.21
C ILE A 245 -4.67 -11.87 21.16
N ALA A 246 -4.63 -12.98 20.44
CA ALA A 246 -5.64 -14.03 20.50
C ALA A 246 -5.07 -15.30 21.14
N LYS A 247 -5.94 -16.09 21.78
CA LYS A 247 -5.61 -17.40 22.35
C LYS A 247 -6.40 -18.48 21.62
N ILE A 248 -5.71 -19.48 21.08
CA ILE A 248 -6.27 -20.55 20.26
C ILE A 248 -5.96 -21.88 20.93
N LEU A 249 -6.95 -22.79 21.00
CA LEU A 249 -6.80 -24.11 21.60
C LEU A 249 -6.69 -25.17 20.50
N ILE A 250 -5.50 -25.76 20.35
CA ILE A 250 -5.27 -26.81 19.34
C ILE A 250 -5.20 -28.19 20.00
N PRO A 251 -6.19 -29.07 19.78
CA PRO A 251 -6.08 -30.47 20.18
C PRO A 251 -5.11 -31.23 19.27
N ILE A 252 -4.16 -31.94 19.86
CA ILE A 252 -3.22 -32.82 19.17
C ILE A 252 -3.26 -34.23 19.76
N THR A 253 -3.14 -35.24 18.89
CA THR A 253 -3.08 -36.65 19.28
C THR A 253 -1.94 -37.32 18.52
N PHE A 254 -1.02 -37.95 19.24
CA PHE A 254 0.13 -38.65 18.67
C PHE A 254 0.51 -39.88 19.50
N ARG A 255 1.33 -40.78 18.94
CA ARG A 255 1.72 -42.04 19.59
C ARG A 255 3.24 -42.07 19.81
N PRO A 256 3.75 -41.81 21.03
CA PRO A 256 5.19 -41.73 21.28
C PRO A 256 5.99 -42.95 20.80
N LYS A 257 5.40 -44.16 20.84
CA LYS A 257 6.01 -45.39 20.32
C LYS A 257 6.41 -45.36 18.84
N ASP A 258 5.68 -44.60 18.00
CA ASP A 258 5.96 -44.49 16.56
C ASP A 258 7.24 -43.67 16.29
N PHE A 259 7.69 -42.92 17.30
CA PHE A 259 8.85 -42.03 17.28
C PHE A 259 10.04 -42.54 18.13
N GLY A 260 9.88 -43.66 18.81
CA GLY A 260 10.90 -44.29 19.65
C GLY A 260 11.04 -43.72 21.08
N SER A 261 11.89 -44.36 21.88
CA SER A 261 12.04 -44.03 23.31
C SER A 261 12.58 -42.62 23.56
N ALA A 262 13.39 -42.07 22.66
CA ALA A 262 13.98 -40.73 22.81
C ALA A 262 12.89 -39.64 22.94
N LEU A 263 11.84 -39.67 22.10
CA LEU A 263 10.73 -38.73 22.22
C LEU A 263 9.97 -38.91 23.55
N TRP A 264 9.76 -40.17 23.96
CA TRP A 264 9.09 -40.50 25.22
C TRP A 264 9.89 -40.08 26.47
N ASP A 265 11.21 -40.09 26.40
CA ASP A 265 12.10 -39.61 27.46
C ASP A 265 12.19 -38.07 27.47
N MET A 266 12.17 -37.42 26.29
CA MET A 266 12.11 -35.97 26.16
C MET A 266 10.85 -35.39 26.81
N ILE A 267 9.66 -35.91 26.47
CA ILE A 267 8.38 -35.37 26.98
C ILE A 267 8.24 -35.65 28.48
N ARG A 268 8.87 -36.71 29.02
CA ARG A 268 8.89 -36.98 30.48
C ARG A 268 9.97 -36.20 31.24
N GLY A 269 10.95 -35.62 30.55
CA GLY A 269 12.24 -35.21 31.11
C GLY A 269 12.25 -33.83 31.78
N ARG A 270 12.40 -32.76 30.99
CA ARG A 270 12.80 -31.42 31.47
C ARG A 270 12.21 -30.24 30.68
N GLY A 271 11.06 -30.45 30.04
CA GLY A 271 10.56 -29.55 29.00
C GLY A 271 11.25 -29.81 27.66
N THR A 272 10.56 -29.53 26.58
CA THR A 272 11.03 -29.82 25.21
C THR A 272 11.10 -28.52 24.41
N GLY A 273 12.14 -28.42 23.58
CA GLY A 273 12.12 -27.51 22.46
C GLY A 273 11.03 -27.96 21.48
N TYR A 274 10.27 -27.01 20.97
CA TYR A 274 9.31 -27.24 19.90
C TYR A 274 9.58 -26.28 18.74
N THR A 275 9.18 -26.72 17.54
CA THR A 275 9.05 -25.86 16.37
C THR A 275 7.60 -25.93 15.91
N MET A 276 7.04 -24.81 15.49
CA MET A 276 5.73 -24.73 14.87
C MET A 276 5.83 -23.89 13.60
N LYS A 277 5.19 -24.34 12.53
CA LYS A 277 5.10 -23.64 11.24
C LYS A 277 3.69 -23.85 10.68
N GLY A 278 3.32 -23.01 9.74
CA GLY A 278 2.00 -23.06 9.11
C GLY A 278 1.66 -21.74 8.47
N ASN A 279 0.38 -21.55 8.17
CA ASN A 279 -0.14 -20.29 7.67
C ASN A 279 -1.54 -20.05 8.26
N ILE A 280 -1.83 -18.78 8.48
CA ILE A 280 -3.18 -18.32 8.78
C ILE A 280 -3.81 -17.72 7.53
N HIS A 281 -5.08 -18.01 7.31
CA HIS A 281 -5.94 -17.30 6.38
C HIS A 281 -6.75 -16.28 7.16
N VAL A 282 -6.59 -15.01 6.80
CA VAL A 282 -7.17 -13.87 7.52
C VAL A 282 -7.95 -12.96 6.57
N GLU A 283 -9.11 -12.50 6.99
CA GLU A 283 -9.76 -11.32 6.43
C GLU A 283 -9.19 -10.06 7.08
N THR A 284 -8.95 -9.02 6.28
CA THR A 284 -8.49 -7.71 6.77
C THR A 284 -9.28 -6.61 6.07
N PRO A 285 -9.27 -5.35 6.58
CA PRO A 285 -9.86 -4.20 5.89
C PRO A 285 -9.34 -3.96 4.46
N PHE A 286 -8.19 -4.56 4.09
CA PHE A 286 -7.53 -4.38 2.80
C PHE A 286 -7.66 -5.60 1.87
N GLY A 287 -8.42 -6.63 2.29
CA GLY A 287 -8.59 -7.89 1.56
C GLY A 287 -8.21 -9.12 2.38
N ALA A 288 -8.43 -10.30 1.80
CA ALA A 288 -8.01 -11.57 2.39
C ALA A 288 -6.51 -11.79 2.17
N MET A 289 -5.81 -12.35 3.18
CA MET A 289 -4.38 -12.68 3.10
C MET A 289 -4.12 -14.10 3.62
N LYS A 290 -3.14 -14.78 3.03
CA LYS A 290 -2.50 -15.96 3.62
C LYS A 290 -1.16 -15.54 4.19
N LEU A 291 -1.01 -15.55 5.52
CA LEU A 291 0.20 -15.11 6.21
C LEU A 291 0.93 -16.33 6.81
N PRO A 292 2.20 -16.58 6.48
CA PRO A 292 2.98 -17.63 7.12
C PRO A 292 3.24 -17.29 8.59
N ILE A 293 3.19 -18.32 9.44
CA ILE A 293 3.54 -18.25 10.85
C ILE A 293 4.69 -19.22 11.14
N SER A 294 5.60 -18.83 12.02
CA SER A 294 6.69 -19.70 12.44
C SER A 294 7.22 -19.34 13.83
N LYS A 295 7.59 -20.38 14.57
CA LYS A 295 8.27 -20.34 15.86
C LYS A 295 9.26 -21.49 15.89
N GLU A 296 10.56 -21.18 16.01
CA GLU A 296 11.63 -22.18 16.09
C GLU A 296 12.28 -22.12 17.47
N GLY A 297 12.58 -23.27 18.07
CA GLY A 297 13.27 -23.34 19.36
C GLY A 297 12.47 -22.80 20.55
N GLY A 298 11.13 -22.79 20.47
CA GLY A 298 10.29 -22.41 21.60
C GLY A 298 10.42 -23.40 22.75
N THR A 299 10.45 -22.91 23.99
CA THR A 299 10.54 -23.75 25.19
C THR A 299 9.25 -23.67 26.01
N THR A 300 8.56 -24.79 26.17
CA THR A 300 7.33 -24.86 26.99
C THR A 300 7.58 -25.55 28.34
N ARG A 301 6.90 -25.08 29.38
CA ARG A 301 6.86 -25.75 30.69
C ARG A 301 5.67 -26.70 30.73
N LEU A 302 5.93 -27.96 31.02
CA LEU A 302 4.92 -29.00 31.20
C LEU A 302 4.30 -28.83 32.60
N LYS A 303 3.29 -27.94 32.76
CA LYS A 303 2.43 -27.94 33.96
C LYS A 303 1.49 -29.14 33.89
N LYS A 304 1.40 -29.92 34.97
CA LYS A 304 0.38 -30.98 35.10
C LYS A 304 -0.95 -30.36 35.51
N GLU A 305 -2.03 -31.12 35.42
CA GLU A 305 -3.36 -30.65 35.84
C GLU A 305 -3.46 -30.44 37.36
N ASP A 306 -2.57 -31.05 38.14
CA ASP A 306 -2.48 -30.88 39.60
C ASP A 306 -1.70 -29.60 40.04
N ASP A 307 -1.24 -28.76 39.12
CA ASP A 307 -0.55 -27.48 39.42
C ASP A 307 -1.54 -26.28 39.49
N GLU A 308 -2.72 -26.49 40.10
CA GLU A 308 -3.61 -25.43 40.58
C GLU A 308 -3.23 -25.07 42.04
N ASP A 309 -2.40 -24.05 42.21
CA ASP A 309 -2.44 -23.01 43.27
C ASP A 309 -1.14 -22.17 43.25
N ASP A 310 -1.15 -21.03 43.96
CA ASP A 310 -0.01 -20.16 44.30
C ASP A 310 0.70 -19.38 43.17
N ASP A 311 -0.01 -18.48 42.49
CA ASP A 311 0.56 -17.25 41.89
C ASP A 311 -0.23 -15.97 42.32
N ASP A 312 -1.02 -16.05 43.40
CA ASP A 312 -1.64 -14.92 44.10
C ASP A 312 -0.87 -14.66 45.43
N ASN A 313 0.35 -14.10 45.34
CA ASN A 313 1.02 -13.25 46.35
C ASN A 313 2.53 -13.11 46.02
N GLU A 314 2.97 -11.94 45.55
CA GLU A 314 4.20 -11.26 46.01
C GLU A 314 4.24 -9.81 45.48
N ASP A 315 3.95 -8.87 46.39
CA ASP A 315 4.20 -7.40 46.43
C ASP A 315 4.04 -6.50 45.17
#